data_AF-A0AAU3CCE7-F1
#
_entry.id   AF-A0AAU3CCE7-F1
#
_cell.length_a   1.000
_cell.length_b   1.000
_cell.length_c   1.000
_cell.angle_alpha   90.00
_cell.angle_beta   90.00
_cell.angle_gamma   90.00
#
_symmetry.space_group_name_H-M   'P 1'
#
loop_
_entity.id
_entity.type
_entity.pdbx_description
1 polymer ?
#
loop_
_entity_poly.entity_id
_entity_poly.type
_entity_poly.pdbx_seq_one_letter_code
_entity_poly.pdbx_strand_id
1 'polypeptide(L)'
;MTALPATDQPNETRIPGAVSAAYGLNAKAPHRKAALAFVDFLGSVRGQNLYNRSGATLPALPSNSFSVDPAVAEVARRQKDGTTVPFMDQRWPNSEVQQTHFEQVRALFAGTTDIAHALAAMDSAYE
;
A
#
# COMPACT_ATOMS: atom_id res chain seq x y z
N MET A 1 11.68 7.81 17.91
CA MET A 1 11.38 7.34 16.55
C MET A 1 12.66 7.36 15.75
N THR A 2 13.14 6.20 15.33
CA THR A 2 14.22 6.09 14.34
C THR A 2 13.69 6.47 12.97
N ALA A 3 14.46 7.24 12.20
CA ALA A 3 14.10 7.54 10.81
C ALA A 3 14.03 6.24 10.01
N LEU A 4 13.00 6.11 9.16
CA LEU A 4 12.99 5.04 8.16
C LEU A 4 14.17 5.27 7.20
N PRO A 5 14.91 4.22 6.81
CA PRO A 5 15.99 4.37 5.84
C PRO A 5 15.44 4.97 4.55
N ALA A 6 16.09 6.04 4.11
CA ALA A 6 15.74 6.82 2.93
C ALA A 6 17.05 7.28 2.26
N THR A 7 17.01 8.40 1.57
CA THR A 7 18.20 9.14 1.12
C THR A 7 18.98 9.72 2.31
N ASP A 8 20.24 10.08 2.07
CA ASP A 8 21.09 10.78 3.07
C ASP A 8 20.57 12.19 3.41
N GLN A 9 19.70 12.74 2.56
CA GLN A 9 19.05 14.04 2.75
C GLN A 9 17.62 13.86 3.31
N PRO A 10 17.33 14.28 4.55
CA PRO A 10 16.03 14.04 5.19
C PRO A 10 14.82 14.68 4.48
N ASN A 11 15.03 15.78 3.76
CA ASN A 11 13.99 16.46 2.98
C ASN A 11 13.64 15.74 1.67
N GLU A 12 14.50 14.83 1.21
CA GLU A 12 14.26 14.00 0.03
C GLU A 12 13.47 12.73 0.36
N THR A 13 13.37 12.36 1.64
CA THR A 13 12.65 11.16 2.08
C THR A 13 11.22 11.14 1.54
N ARG A 14 10.91 10.05 0.84
CA ARG A 14 9.56 9.66 0.39
C ARG A 14 9.17 8.37 1.12
N ILE A 15 7.86 8.17 1.32
CA ILE A 15 7.35 6.89 1.82
C ILE A 15 6.46 6.22 0.77
N PRO A 16 6.48 4.88 0.66
CA PRO A 16 5.46 4.17 -0.12
C PRO A 16 4.06 4.42 0.45
N GLY A 17 3.10 4.66 -0.44
CA GLY A 17 1.69 4.84 -0.11
C GLY A 17 0.83 4.23 -1.21
N ALA A 18 -0.23 3.52 -0.82
CA ALA A 18 -1.17 2.88 -1.73
C ALA A 18 -2.56 2.77 -1.13
N VAL A 19 -3.55 2.54 -1.99
CA VAL A 19 -4.88 2.12 -1.59
C VAL A 19 -4.77 0.71 -0.98
N SER A 20 -5.08 0.59 0.32
CA SER A 20 -4.99 -0.69 1.04
C SER A 20 -6.06 -1.70 0.58
N ALA A 21 -7.30 -1.23 0.36
CA ALA A 21 -8.41 -2.06 -0.08
C ALA A 21 -9.31 -1.29 -1.04
N ALA A 22 -9.82 -1.99 -2.05
CA ALA A 22 -10.83 -1.48 -2.97
C ALA A 22 -12.00 -2.46 -3.05
N TYR A 23 -13.20 -1.94 -3.24
CA TYR A 23 -14.41 -2.75 -3.35
C TYR A 23 -14.72 -3.02 -4.82
N GLY A 24 -14.69 -4.31 -5.20
CA GLY A 24 -15.10 -4.77 -6.52
C GLY A 24 -16.46 -5.46 -6.47
N LEU A 25 -17.31 -5.21 -7.46
CA LEU A 25 -18.57 -5.93 -7.64
C LEU A 25 -18.48 -6.86 -8.85
N ASN A 26 -18.73 -8.16 -8.63
CA ASN A 26 -18.84 -9.12 -9.73
C ASN A 26 -19.95 -8.69 -10.70
N ALA A 27 -19.61 -8.59 -11.99
CA ALA A 27 -20.54 -8.20 -13.04
C ALA A 27 -21.78 -9.10 -13.12
N LYS A 28 -21.65 -10.38 -12.75
CA LYS A 28 -22.71 -11.40 -12.78
C LYS A 28 -23.43 -11.59 -11.43
N ALA A 29 -23.28 -10.66 -10.48
CA ALA A 29 -23.91 -10.79 -9.17
C ALA A 29 -25.46 -10.86 -9.28
N PRO A 30 -26.12 -11.88 -8.71
CA PRO A 30 -27.57 -12.09 -8.86
C PRO A 30 -28.41 -10.98 -8.20
N HIS A 31 -27.84 -10.25 -7.23
CA HIS A 31 -28.48 -9.15 -6.52
C HIS A 31 -27.77 -7.81 -6.74
N ARG A 32 -27.43 -7.50 -8.00
CA ARG A 32 -26.61 -6.34 -8.38
C ARG A 32 -27.06 -5.01 -7.75
N LYS A 33 -28.37 -4.72 -7.72
CA LYS A 33 -28.89 -3.46 -7.14
C LYS A 33 -28.56 -3.33 -5.65
N ALA A 34 -28.81 -4.38 -4.87
CA ALA A 34 -28.52 -4.37 -3.43
C ALA A 34 -27.01 -4.32 -3.18
N ALA A 35 -26.21 -5.04 -3.98
CA ALA A 35 -24.77 -5.01 -3.87
C ALA A 35 -24.18 -3.63 -4.18
N LEU A 36 -24.70 -2.94 -5.20
CA LEU A 36 -24.31 -1.55 -5.49
C LEU A 36 -24.65 -0.60 -4.35
N ALA A 37 -25.86 -0.70 -3.78
CA ALA A 37 -26.24 0.11 -2.62
C ALA A 37 -25.31 -0.11 -1.41
N PHE A 38 -24.80 -1.33 -1.24
CA PHE A 38 -23.80 -1.61 -0.21
C PHE A 38 -22.43 -1.02 -0.54
N VAL A 39 -21.97 -1.09 -1.80
CA VAL A 39 -20.73 -0.43 -2.25
C VAL A 39 -20.83 1.09 -2.05
N ASP A 40 -21.98 1.70 -2.36
CA ASP A 40 -22.22 3.13 -2.12
C ASP A 40 -22.14 3.48 -0.63
N PHE A 41 -22.71 2.62 0.22
CA PHE A 41 -22.58 2.78 1.68
C PHE A 41 -21.11 2.70 2.13
N LEU A 42 -20.35 1.72 1.64
CA LEU A 42 -18.93 1.56 1.97
C LEU A 42 -18.08 2.77 1.52
N GLY A 43 -18.41 3.35 0.35
CA GLY A 43 -17.78 4.57 -0.17
C GLY A 43 -18.22 5.86 0.52
N SER A 44 -19.35 5.86 1.24
CA SER A 44 -19.83 7.02 1.98
C SER A 44 -18.87 7.43 3.09
N VAL A 45 -18.99 8.69 3.57
CA VAL A 45 -18.25 9.18 4.74
C VAL A 45 -18.44 8.28 5.96
N ARG A 46 -19.66 7.78 6.17
CA ARG A 46 -19.98 6.88 7.28
C ARG A 46 -19.26 5.53 7.15
N GLY A 47 -19.31 4.93 5.96
CA GLY A 47 -18.67 3.63 5.68
C GLY A 47 -17.16 3.69 5.84
N GLN A 48 -16.54 4.71 5.24
CA GLN A 48 -15.10 4.94 5.35
C GLN A 48 -14.68 5.21 6.80
N ASN A 49 -15.39 6.07 7.54
CA ASN A 49 -15.03 6.34 8.94
C ASN A 49 -15.15 5.08 9.82
N LEU A 50 -16.16 4.23 9.57
CA LEU A 50 -16.33 2.97 10.32
C LEU A 50 -15.15 2.03 10.10
N TYR A 51 -14.74 1.83 8.85
CA TYR A 51 -13.60 0.97 8.51
C TYR A 51 -12.29 1.51 9.10
N ASN A 52 -11.98 2.77 8.80
CA ASN A 52 -10.68 3.37 9.09
C ASN A 52 -10.39 3.57 10.59
N ARG A 53 -11.42 3.80 11.41
CA ARG A 53 -11.27 3.91 12.88
C ARG A 53 -10.81 2.61 13.53
N SER A 54 -11.20 1.46 12.97
CA SER A 54 -10.85 0.15 13.53
C SER A 54 -9.47 -0.33 13.10
N GLY A 55 -9.03 0.04 11.89
CA GLY A 55 -7.81 -0.47 11.28
C GLY A 55 -6.58 0.43 11.38
N ALA A 56 -6.70 1.62 12.00
CA ALA A 56 -5.69 2.67 11.94
C ALA A 56 -5.25 2.95 10.48
N THR A 57 -6.23 3.11 9.58
CA THR A 57 -6.00 3.42 8.15
C THR A 57 -6.55 4.79 7.77
N LEU A 58 -6.24 5.28 6.58
CA LEU A 58 -6.72 6.57 6.07
C LEU A 58 -7.89 6.36 5.08
N PRO A 59 -8.94 7.21 5.13
CA PRO A 59 -9.99 7.24 4.12
C PRO A 59 -9.44 7.47 2.72
N ALA A 60 -10.00 6.77 1.73
CA ALA A 60 -9.64 6.95 0.33
C ALA A 60 -10.20 8.27 -0.24
N LEU A 61 -11.33 8.73 0.28
CA LEU A 61 -11.92 10.03 -0.09
C LEU A 61 -11.79 11.03 1.07
N PRO A 62 -11.52 12.32 0.78
CA PRO A 62 -11.44 13.34 1.80
C PRO A 62 -12.73 13.47 2.61
N SER A 63 -12.60 13.69 3.92
CA SER A 63 -13.73 13.95 4.81
C SER A 63 -13.29 14.86 5.97
N ASN A 64 -14.07 15.89 6.24
CA ASN A 64 -13.85 16.79 7.39
C ASN A 64 -14.22 16.14 8.74
N SER A 65 -14.84 14.96 8.73
CA SER A 65 -15.29 14.26 9.94
C SER A 65 -14.37 13.10 10.37
N PHE A 66 -13.29 12.85 9.62
CA PHE A 66 -12.31 11.84 9.98
C PHE A 66 -11.22 12.46 10.87
N SER A 67 -10.97 11.83 12.02
CA SER A 67 -9.84 12.17 12.88
C SER A 67 -8.72 11.16 12.60
N VAL A 68 -7.55 11.66 12.22
CA VAL A 68 -6.38 10.82 11.98
C VAL A 68 -5.92 10.19 13.29
N ASP A 69 -5.72 8.87 13.29
CA ASP A 69 -5.15 8.16 14.43
C ASP A 69 -3.65 8.52 14.57
N PRO A 70 -3.13 8.80 15.78
CA PRO A 70 -1.71 9.07 16.00
C PRO A 70 -0.76 8.03 15.39
N ALA A 71 -1.17 6.75 15.32
CA ALA A 71 -0.39 5.66 14.74
C ALA A 71 -0.09 5.85 13.24
N VAL A 72 -0.92 6.61 12.51
CA VAL A 72 -0.75 6.89 11.08
C VAL A 72 -0.62 8.38 10.75
N ALA A 73 -0.34 9.21 11.76
CA ALA A 73 -0.19 10.65 11.58
C ALA A 73 0.91 11.03 10.57
N GLU A 74 2.04 10.33 10.58
CA GLU A 74 3.14 10.58 9.64
C GLU A 74 2.75 10.23 8.20
N VAL A 75 2.00 9.14 7.99
CA VAL A 75 1.49 8.76 6.67
C VAL A 75 0.54 9.83 6.14
N ALA A 76 -0.40 10.29 6.98
CA ALA A 76 -1.34 11.35 6.61
C ALA A 76 -0.63 12.66 6.25
N ARG A 77 0.38 13.03 7.03
CA ARG A 77 1.21 14.22 6.76
C ARG A 77 1.94 14.09 5.43
N ARG A 78 2.66 12.98 5.20
CA ARG A 78 3.42 12.74 3.96
C ARG A 78 2.52 12.72 2.72
N GLN A 79 1.33 12.13 2.84
CA GLN A 79 0.34 12.13 1.76
C GLN A 79 -0.13 13.55 1.43
N LYS A 80 -0.45 14.36 2.46
CA LYS A 80 -0.84 15.77 2.29
C LYS A 80 0.28 16.61 1.67
N ASP A 81 1.52 16.36 2.08
CA ASP A 81 2.71 17.08 1.62
C ASP A 81 3.17 16.63 0.21
N GLY A 82 2.51 15.64 -0.40
CA GLY A 82 2.89 15.11 -1.72
C GLY A 82 4.22 14.35 -1.72
N THR A 83 4.62 13.80 -0.57
CA THR A 83 5.90 13.09 -0.37
C THR A 83 5.70 11.57 -0.28
N THR A 84 4.66 11.07 -0.94
CA THR A 84 4.43 9.62 -1.11
C THR A 84 4.77 9.18 -2.51
N VAL A 85 5.17 7.92 -2.65
CA VAL A 85 5.36 7.23 -3.94
C VAL A 85 4.51 5.95 -3.93
N PRO A 86 4.09 5.41 -5.09
CA PRO A 86 3.42 4.12 -5.13
C PRO A 86 4.31 3.03 -4.52
N PHE A 87 3.69 1.98 -3.97
CA PHE A 87 4.45 0.77 -3.67
C PHE A 87 5.04 0.20 -4.97
N MET A 88 6.29 -0.24 -4.90
CA MET A 88 7.08 -0.69 -6.05
C MET A 88 6.44 -1.88 -6.76
N ASP A 89 5.85 -2.79 -5.99
CA ASP A 89 5.20 -4.01 -6.46
C ASP A 89 4.00 -3.75 -7.38
N GLN A 90 3.30 -2.63 -7.20
CA GLN A 90 2.17 -2.21 -8.04
C GLN A 90 2.57 -1.90 -9.49
N ARG A 91 3.87 -1.74 -9.76
CA ARG A 91 4.40 -1.42 -11.09
C ARG A 91 5.25 -2.53 -11.69
N TRP A 92 5.38 -3.66 -11.01
CA TRP A 92 6.09 -4.79 -11.58
C TRP A 92 5.33 -5.37 -12.78
N PRO A 93 6.05 -5.86 -13.81
CA PRO A 93 5.46 -6.31 -15.06
C PRO A 93 4.62 -7.58 -14.90
N ASN A 94 4.89 -8.37 -13.85
CA ASN A 94 4.23 -9.64 -13.57
C ASN A 94 4.28 -9.94 -12.05
N SER A 95 3.61 -11.01 -11.63
CA SER A 95 3.57 -11.43 -10.22
C SER A 95 4.82 -12.17 -9.74
N GLU A 96 5.66 -12.67 -10.65
CA GLU A 96 6.86 -13.44 -10.34
C GLU A 96 7.90 -12.58 -9.62
N VAL A 97 8.04 -11.30 -10.01
CA VAL A 97 8.96 -10.36 -9.35
C VAL A 97 8.77 -10.32 -7.83
N GLN A 98 7.52 -10.36 -7.34
CA GLN A 98 7.23 -10.37 -5.90
C GLN A 98 7.66 -11.66 -5.21
N GLN A 99 7.46 -12.79 -5.88
CA GLN A 99 7.82 -14.10 -5.37
C GLN A 99 9.34 -14.20 -5.25
N THR A 100 10.04 -13.84 -6.34
CA THR A 100 11.50 -13.78 -6.40
C THR A 100 12.06 -12.83 -5.36
N HIS A 101 11.51 -11.63 -5.21
CA HIS A 101 11.92 -10.68 -4.17
C HIS A 101 11.86 -11.30 -2.76
N PHE A 102 10.75 -11.96 -2.41
CA PHE A 102 10.62 -12.61 -1.10
C PHE A 102 11.54 -13.82 -0.92
N GLU A 103 11.83 -14.56 -1.97
CA GLU A 103 12.79 -15.67 -1.95
C GLU A 103 14.21 -15.15 -1.73
N GLN A 104 14.62 -14.11 -2.46
CA GLN A 104 15.96 -13.54 -2.33
C GLN A 104 16.18 -12.86 -0.98
N VAL A 105 15.17 -12.15 -0.44
CA VAL A 105 15.25 -11.60 0.93
C VAL A 105 15.46 -12.73 1.95
N ARG A 106 14.74 -13.85 1.82
CA ARG A 106 14.93 -15.02 2.70
C ARG A 106 16.31 -15.64 2.54
N ALA A 107 16.81 -15.78 1.31
CA ALA A 107 18.15 -16.31 1.03
C ALA A 107 19.27 -15.41 1.57
N LEU A 108 19.10 -14.09 1.50
CA LEU A 108 20.05 -13.11 2.06
C LEU A 108 20.14 -13.27 3.58
N PHE A 109 19.00 -13.36 4.27
CA PHE A 109 18.98 -13.61 5.72
C PHE A 109 19.56 -14.97 6.10
N ALA A 110 19.40 -15.97 5.24
CA ALA A 110 19.99 -17.30 5.43
C ALA A 110 21.50 -17.36 5.09
N GLY A 111 22.06 -16.30 4.47
CA GLY A 111 23.44 -16.29 3.97
C GLY A 111 23.68 -17.25 2.79
N THR A 112 22.62 -17.67 2.08
CA THR A 112 22.71 -18.61 0.95
C THR A 112 22.77 -17.92 -0.41
N THR A 113 22.71 -16.59 -0.43
CA THR A 113 22.92 -15.74 -1.62
C THR A 113 23.67 -14.48 -1.18
N ASP A 114 24.19 -13.71 -2.12
CA ASP A 114 24.69 -12.36 -1.88
C ASP A 114 23.84 -11.31 -2.62
N ILE A 115 24.16 -10.03 -2.42
CA ILE A 115 23.41 -8.92 -3.03
C ILE A 115 23.44 -9.00 -4.56
N ALA A 116 24.56 -9.38 -5.16
CA ALA A 116 24.69 -9.41 -6.62
C ALA A 116 23.81 -10.51 -7.23
N HIS A 117 23.82 -11.71 -6.66
CA HIS A 117 22.98 -12.81 -7.10
C HIS A 117 21.48 -12.55 -6.84
N ALA A 118 21.14 -11.93 -5.70
CA ALA A 118 19.77 -11.53 -5.40
C ALA A 118 19.21 -10.53 -6.42
N LEU A 119 20.01 -9.51 -6.77
CA LEU A 119 19.61 -8.52 -7.77
C LEU A 119 19.50 -9.13 -9.17
N ALA A 120 20.45 -9.97 -9.58
CA ALA A 120 20.40 -10.65 -10.88
C ALA A 120 19.15 -11.55 -11.02
N ALA A 121 18.74 -12.23 -9.95
CA ALA A 121 17.50 -13.02 -9.95
C ALA A 121 16.26 -12.13 -10.09
N MET A 122 16.23 -10.97 -9.41
CA MET A 122 15.14 -10.01 -9.56
C MET A 122 15.07 -9.39 -10.95
N ASP A 123 16.22 -9.05 -11.55
CA ASP A 123 16.30 -8.54 -12.93
C ASP A 123 15.75 -9.58 -13.91
N SER A 124 16.15 -10.85 -13.77
CA SER A 124 15.63 -11.93 -14.61
C SER A 124 14.13 -12.14 -14.48
N ALA A 125 13.54 -11.94 -13.29
CA ALA A 125 12.09 -12.04 -13.08
C ALA A 125 11.31 -10.83 -13.61
N TYR A 126 12.01 -9.71 -13.81
CA TYR A 126 11.42 -8.46 -14.30
C TYR A 126 11.29 -8.44 -15.83
N GLU A 127 12.09 -9.22 -16.56
CA GLU A 127 11.94 -9.41 -18.02
C GLU A 127 10.63 -10.14 -18.38
#